data_AF-A0A2P4P524-F1
#
_entry.id   AF-A0A2P4P524-F1
#
_cell.length_a   1.000
_cell.length_b   1.000
_cell.length_c   1.000
_cell.angle_alpha   90.00
_cell.angle_beta   90.00
_cell.angle_gamma   90.00
#
_symmetry.space_group_name_H-M   'P 1'
#
loop_
_entity.id
_entity.type
_entity.pdbx_description
1 polymer ?
#
loop_
_entity_poly.entity_id
_entity_poly.type
_entity_poly.pdbx_seq_one_letter_code
_entity_poly.pdbx_strand_id
1 'polypeptide(L)'
;MASFFPKHISLGKFSFDVSFHKFHVTRPKRAGCNKIYEIRRSKSFFFELVDPSTNTNDIHLKIHTNDYHMKSTPISYSSTCSFPNLKYQISKMLQLFFSHQKVIPRSIQKKYFNLIRSKLLDRYFLIKSRADTVTQRNSRTKTFFNFSYKRYRFYFGIFTPCNFSITHNFGSEHTQLCSVPSPFI
;
A
#
# COMPACT_ATOMS: atom_id res chain seq x y z
N MET A 1 51.29 -14.69 0.25
CA MET A 1 50.19 -13.78 -0.09
C MET A 1 49.07 -14.60 -0.72
N ALA A 2 48.10 -15.03 0.08
CA ALA A 2 46.93 -15.76 -0.43
C ALA A 2 45.85 -14.74 -0.80
N SER A 3 45.53 -14.64 -2.08
CA SER A 3 44.45 -13.82 -2.61
C SER A 3 43.11 -14.39 -2.15
N PHE A 4 42.41 -13.64 -1.29
CA PHE A 4 41.00 -13.87 -1.00
C PHE A 4 40.18 -13.50 -2.23
N PHE A 5 39.84 -14.49 -3.06
CA PHE A 5 38.76 -14.33 -4.02
C PHE A 5 37.44 -14.25 -3.24
N PRO A 6 36.59 -13.22 -3.44
CA PRO A 6 35.30 -13.17 -2.81
C PRO A 6 34.48 -14.36 -3.34
N LYS A 7 34.02 -15.22 -2.42
CA LYS A 7 33.05 -16.29 -2.72
C LYS A 7 31.92 -15.69 -3.53
N HIS A 8 31.73 -16.20 -4.74
CA HIS A 8 30.59 -15.90 -5.58
C HIS A 8 29.34 -16.33 -4.79
N ILE A 9 28.63 -15.37 -4.20
CA ILE A 9 27.35 -15.61 -3.54
C ILE A 9 26.45 -16.15 -4.64
N SER A 10 26.02 -17.41 -4.53
CA SER A 10 24.98 -17.95 -5.39
C SER A 10 23.79 -16.98 -5.31
N LEU A 11 23.41 -16.34 -6.41
CA LEU A 11 22.19 -15.55 -6.49
C LEU A 11 21.04 -16.49 -6.12
N GLY A 12 20.60 -16.44 -4.86
CA GLY A 12 19.33 -17.02 -4.48
C GLY A 12 18.27 -16.43 -5.41
N LYS A 13 17.41 -17.27 -6.00
CA LYS A 13 16.24 -16.78 -6.75
C LYS A 13 15.29 -16.16 -5.74
N PHE A 14 15.48 -14.88 -5.46
CA PHE A 14 14.58 -14.13 -4.59
C PHE A 14 13.35 -13.71 -5.40
N SER A 15 12.16 -14.06 -4.93
CA SER A 15 10.91 -13.66 -5.56
C SER A 15 9.86 -13.34 -4.52
N PHE A 16 8.99 -12.40 -4.83
CA PHE A 16 7.89 -12.00 -3.95
C PHE A 16 6.68 -11.63 -4.77
N ASP A 17 5.52 -11.70 -4.13
CA ASP A 17 4.24 -11.48 -4.79
C ASP A 17 3.65 -10.12 -4.43
N VAL A 18 2.95 -9.55 -5.40
CA VAL A 18 2.15 -8.34 -5.21
C VAL A 18 0.75 -8.60 -5.73
N SER A 19 -0.27 -8.28 -4.92
CA SER A 19 -1.67 -8.43 -5.34
C SER A 19 -2.56 -7.28 -4.89
N PHE A 20 -3.76 -7.20 -5.47
CA PHE A 20 -4.82 -6.32 -5.00
C PHE A 20 -5.68 -7.02 -3.94
N HIS A 21 -5.90 -6.36 -2.82
CA HIS A 21 -6.82 -6.78 -1.78
C HIS A 21 -8.03 -5.85 -1.76
N LYS A 22 -9.24 -6.39 -1.86
CA LYS A 22 -10.45 -5.55 -1.95
C LYS A 22 -10.95 -5.23 -0.56
N PHE A 23 -11.33 -3.99 -0.31
CA PHE A 23 -12.05 -3.60 0.90
C PHE A 23 -13.36 -2.91 0.55
N HIS A 24 -14.32 -3.02 1.47
CA HIS A 24 -15.64 -2.43 1.30
C HIS A 24 -16.09 -1.70 2.55
N VAL A 25 -16.81 -0.61 2.33
CA VAL A 25 -17.58 0.09 3.35
C VAL A 25 -18.98 0.27 2.80
N THR A 26 -19.98 -0.29 3.49
CA THR A 26 -21.37 -0.35 3.03
C THR A 26 -22.04 1.02 3.01
N ARG A 27 -21.71 1.90 3.98
CA ARG A 27 -22.27 3.25 4.10
C ARG A 27 -21.18 4.31 4.19
N PRO A 28 -20.43 4.56 3.11
CA PRO A 28 -19.35 5.54 3.14
C PRO A 28 -19.94 6.95 3.24
N LYS A 29 -19.63 7.68 4.32
CA LYS A 29 -19.94 9.12 4.38
C LYS A 29 -19.15 9.81 3.25
N ARG A 30 -19.86 10.46 2.32
CA ARG A 30 -19.25 11.07 1.11
C ARG A 30 -18.55 12.42 1.36
N ALA A 31 -18.42 12.83 2.61
CA ALA A 31 -17.87 14.13 3.01
C ALA A 31 -16.56 13.97 3.79
N GLY A 32 -15.75 15.03 3.79
CA GLY A 32 -14.47 15.04 4.48
C GLY A 32 -13.53 13.94 3.98
N CYS A 33 -12.96 13.20 4.92
CA CYS A 33 -11.91 12.21 4.64
C CYS A 33 -12.43 10.81 4.38
N ASN A 34 -13.71 10.55 4.68
CA ASN A 34 -14.38 9.29 4.38
C ASN A 34 -14.66 9.12 2.87
N LYS A 35 -14.33 10.14 2.06
CA LYS A 35 -14.35 10.09 0.59
C LYS A 35 -13.50 8.96 0.01
N ILE A 36 -12.46 8.51 0.72
CA ILE A 36 -11.63 7.35 0.30
C ILE A 36 -12.42 6.04 0.21
N TYR A 37 -13.57 5.96 0.86
CA TYR A 37 -14.43 4.78 0.84
C TYR A 37 -15.48 4.81 -0.28
N GLU A 38 -15.62 5.94 -0.97
CA GLU A 38 -16.59 6.10 -2.05
C GLU A 38 -16.08 5.40 -3.32
N ILE A 39 -16.83 4.42 -3.84
CA ILE A 39 -16.41 3.50 -4.91
C ILE A 39 -16.77 3.97 -6.34
N ARG A 40 -17.73 4.88 -6.50
CA ARG A 40 -18.30 5.22 -7.81
C ARG A 40 -17.48 6.26 -8.55
N ARG A 41 -17.02 7.30 -7.85
CA ARG A 41 -16.32 8.48 -8.42
C ARG A 41 -14.82 8.46 -8.19
N SER A 42 -14.37 7.79 -7.14
CA SER A 42 -12.97 7.74 -6.75
C SER A 42 -12.51 6.32 -6.49
N LYS A 43 -11.26 6.05 -6.84
CA LYS A 43 -10.63 4.76 -6.58
C LYS A 43 -9.48 4.96 -5.61
N SER A 44 -9.45 4.14 -4.58
CA SER A 44 -8.46 4.21 -3.51
C SER A 44 -7.50 3.04 -3.62
N PHE A 45 -6.23 3.31 -3.37
CA PHE A 45 -5.13 2.34 -3.44
C PHE A 45 -4.19 2.61 -2.26
N PHE A 46 -4.30 1.78 -1.24
CA PHE A 46 -3.51 1.85 -0.02
C PHE A 46 -2.44 0.76 -0.04
N PHE A 47 -1.19 1.15 0.16
CA PHE A 47 -0.02 0.29 0.01
C PHE A 47 0.33 -0.30 1.37
N GLU A 48 0.12 -1.60 1.53
CA GLU A 48 0.60 -2.37 2.68
C GLU A 48 2.05 -2.77 2.41
N LEU A 49 2.95 -2.15 3.16
CA LEU A 49 4.39 -2.38 3.06
C LEU A 49 4.81 -3.37 4.14
N VAL A 50 5.83 -4.18 3.83
CA VAL A 50 6.40 -5.14 4.76
C VAL A 50 7.70 -4.60 5.32
N ASP A 51 8.02 -4.99 6.57
CA ASP A 51 9.25 -4.55 7.24
C ASP A 51 10.49 -4.88 6.39
N PRO A 52 11.43 -3.93 6.20
CA PRO A 52 12.66 -4.15 5.45
C PRO A 52 13.51 -5.34 5.91
N SER A 53 13.36 -5.80 7.15
CA SER A 53 14.05 -6.97 7.71
C SER A 53 13.45 -8.32 7.29
N THR A 54 12.32 -8.33 6.58
CA THR A 54 11.67 -9.56 6.12
C THR A 54 12.37 -10.10 4.87
N ASN A 55 12.60 -11.42 4.82
CA ASN A 55 13.19 -12.06 3.65
C ASN A 55 12.25 -11.95 2.44
N THR A 56 12.79 -11.62 1.27
CA THR A 56 12.04 -11.46 0.01
C THR A 56 11.07 -12.61 -0.24
N ASN A 57 11.47 -13.86 -0.01
CA ASN A 57 10.64 -15.02 -0.34
C ASN A 57 9.38 -15.14 0.52
N ASP A 58 9.36 -14.49 1.69
CA ASP A 58 8.23 -14.49 2.62
C ASP A 58 7.34 -13.26 2.43
N ILE A 59 7.68 -12.37 1.49
CA ILE A 59 6.97 -11.12 1.28
C ILE A 59 5.78 -11.32 0.34
N HIS A 60 4.61 -10.89 0.81
CA HIS A 60 3.43 -10.66 -0.02
C HIS A 60 2.94 -9.22 0.19
N LEU A 61 3.23 -8.36 -0.77
CA LEU A 61 2.77 -6.97 -0.76
C LEU A 61 1.32 -6.87 -1.24
N LYS A 62 0.51 -6.06 -0.56
CA LYS A 62 -0.91 -5.90 -0.88
C LYS A 62 -1.26 -4.46 -1.15
N ILE A 63 -1.96 -4.23 -2.26
CA ILE A 63 -2.59 -2.94 -2.56
C ILE A 63 -4.07 -3.05 -2.21
N HIS A 64 -4.46 -2.44 -1.10
CA HIS A 64 -5.83 -2.36 -0.65
C HIS A 64 -6.62 -1.40 -1.52
N THR A 65 -7.69 -1.87 -2.15
CA THR A 65 -8.49 -1.06 -3.06
C THR A 65 -9.99 -1.21 -2.85
N ASN A 66 -10.71 -0.12 -3.08
CA ASN A 66 -12.17 -0.10 -3.12
C ASN A 66 -12.72 -0.37 -4.54
N ASP A 67 -11.84 -0.64 -5.51
CA ASP A 67 -12.22 -0.93 -6.88
C ASP A 67 -12.43 -2.43 -7.13
N TYR A 68 -13.69 -2.84 -7.23
CA TYR A 68 -14.07 -4.24 -7.43
C TYR A 68 -13.61 -4.84 -8.76
N HIS A 69 -13.33 -3.99 -9.75
CA HIS A 69 -12.85 -4.44 -11.06
C HIS A 69 -11.37 -4.83 -11.07
N MET A 70 -10.62 -4.54 -10.00
CA MET A 70 -9.23 -4.98 -9.88
C MET A 70 -9.16 -6.49 -9.66
N LYS A 71 -8.26 -7.15 -10.38
CA LYS A 71 -8.03 -8.60 -10.24
C LYS A 71 -7.15 -8.83 -9.02
N SER A 72 -7.54 -9.78 -8.17
CA SER A 72 -6.75 -10.14 -6.97
C SER A 72 -5.68 -11.19 -7.24
N THR A 73 -5.50 -11.59 -8.49
CA THR A 73 -4.46 -12.54 -8.92
C THR A 73 -3.07 -11.96 -8.60
N PRO A 74 -2.26 -12.65 -7.78
CA PRO A 74 -0.90 -12.21 -7.48
C PRO A 74 -0.02 -12.17 -8.74
N ILE A 75 0.88 -11.19 -8.77
CA ILE A 75 1.96 -11.13 -9.76
C ILE A 75 3.29 -11.25 -9.02
N SER A 76 4.10 -12.22 -9.45
CA SER A 76 5.41 -12.46 -8.88
C SER A 76 6.48 -11.59 -9.54
N TYR A 77 7.40 -11.07 -8.72
CA TYR A 77 8.55 -10.30 -9.18
C TYR A 77 9.84 -10.90 -8.66
N SER A 78 10.84 -11.01 -9.54
CA SER A 78 12.20 -11.37 -9.15
C SER A 78 12.90 -10.17 -8.49
N SER A 79 13.62 -10.45 -7.41
CA SER A 79 14.53 -9.53 -6.73
C SER A 79 15.96 -10.04 -6.85
N THR A 80 16.92 -9.13 -6.80
CA THR A 80 18.36 -9.45 -6.72
C THR A 80 18.86 -9.48 -5.27
N CYS A 81 18.00 -9.12 -4.30
CA CYS A 81 18.34 -9.02 -2.88
C CYS A 81 17.35 -9.82 -2.02
N SER A 82 17.83 -10.33 -0.90
CA SER A 82 17.03 -11.01 0.14
C SER A 82 16.19 -10.06 0.98
N PHE A 83 16.47 -8.75 0.98
CA PHE A 83 15.76 -7.75 1.79
C PHE A 83 15.41 -6.54 0.93
N PRO A 84 14.18 -6.46 0.40
CA PRO A 84 13.79 -5.38 -0.50
C PRO A 84 13.49 -4.11 0.28
N ASN A 85 14.22 -3.03 -0.02
CA ASN A 85 13.97 -1.74 0.61
C ASN A 85 12.59 -1.16 0.26
N LEU A 86 12.09 -0.26 1.12
CA LEU A 86 10.77 0.38 0.98
C LEU A 86 10.54 1.03 -0.38
N LYS A 87 11.56 1.74 -0.91
CA LYS A 87 11.49 2.40 -2.22
C LYS A 87 11.25 1.39 -3.34
N TYR A 88 11.88 0.22 -3.26
CA TYR A 88 11.71 -0.85 -4.22
C TYR A 88 10.33 -1.53 -4.09
N GLN A 89 9.88 -1.83 -2.86
CA GLN A 89 8.53 -2.36 -2.60
C GLN A 89 7.45 -1.44 -3.23
N ILE A 90 7.48 -0.14 -2.91
CA ILE A 90 6.56 0.86 -3.48
C ILE A 90 6.66 0.90 -5.02
N SER A 91 7.87 0.80 -5.57
CA SER A 91 8.06 0.83 -7.03
C SER A 91 7.37 -0.35 -7.71
N LYS A 92 7.46 -1.56 -7.15
CA LYS A 92 6.81 -2.74 -7.72
C LYS A 92 5.29 -2.70 -7.57
N MET A 93 4.79 -2.23 -6.44
CA MET A 93 3.35 -1.99 -6.25
C MET A 93 2.82 -0.92 -7.21
N LEU A 94 3.57 0.16 -7.46
CA LEU A 94 3.19 1.17 -8.46
C LEU A 94 3.21 0.63 -9.89
N GLN A 95 4.18 -0.22 -10.23
CA GLN A 95 4.21 -0.90 -11.53
C GLN A 95 2.94 -1.75 -11.72
N LEU A 96 2.55 -2.52 -10.69
CA LEU A 96 1.30 -3.28 -10.70
C LEU A 96 0.09 -2.37 -10.90
N PHE A 97 -0.02 -1.29 -10.12
CA PHE A 97 -1.10 -0.30 -10.27
C PHE A 97 -1.21 0.23 -11.70
N PHE A 98 -0.12 0.77 -12.25
CA PHE A 98 -0.11 1.41 -13.55
C PHE A 98 -0.34 0.44 -14.71
N SER A 99 0.13 -0.81 -14.61
CA SER A 99 -0.15 -1.84 -15.61
C SER A 99 -1.65 -2.15 -15.75
N HIS A 100 -2.41 -2.01 -14.66
CA HIS A 100 -3.86 -2.21 -14.64
C HIS A 100 -4.65 -0.96 -15.06
N GLN A 101 -4.02 0.22 -15.09
CA GLN A 101 -4.71 1.47 -15.43
C GLN A 101 -4.82 1.67 -16.95
N LYS A 102 -5.99 1.39 -17.51
CA LYS A 102 -6.32 1.72 -18.91
C LYS A 102 -6.50 3.22 -19.16
N VAL A 103 -6.80 3.99 -18.11
CA VAL A 103 -7.17 5.42 -18.23
C VAL A 103 -5.97 6.37 -18.21
N ILE A 104 -4.78 5.89 -17.83
CA ILE A 104 -3.56 6.69 -17.73
C ILE A 104 -2.59 6.23 -18.82
N PRO A 105 -2.33 7.03 -19.87
CA PRO A 105 -1.38 6.67 -20.93
C PRO A 105 0.04 6.47 -20.39
N ARG A 106 0.84 5.57 -21.01
CA ARG A 106 2.22 5.26 -20.57
C ARG A 106 3.12 6.48 -20.40
N SER A 107 3.00 7.51 -21.25
CA SER A 107 3.77 8.76 -21.12
C SER A 107 3.50 9.48 -19.79
N ILE A 108 2.23 9.53 -19.40
CA ILE A 108 1.77 10.12 -18.13
C ILE A 108 2.19 9.25 -16.95
N GLN A 109 2.11 7.92 -17.09
CA GLN A 109 2.61 6.99 -16.08
C GLN A 109 4.09 7.26 -15.79
N LYS A 110 4.94 7.29 -16.84
CA LYS A 110 6.38 7.59 -16.71
C LYS A 110 6.63 8.96 -16.07
N LYS A 111 5.89 9.99 -16.50
CA LYS A 111 6.01 11.36 -15.97
C LYS A 111 5.76 11.44 -14.46
N TYR A 112 4.72 10.76 -13.97
CA TYR A 112 4.28 10.87 -12.58
C TYR A 112 4.78 9.73 -11.67
N PHE A 113 5.39 8.67 -12.22
CA PHE A 113 5.84 7.51 -11.45
C PHE A 113 6.72 7.91 -10.27
N ASN A 114 7.78 8.69 -10.54
CA ASN A 114 8.70 9.13 -9.50
C ASN A 114 8.04 10.06 -8.48
N LEU A 115 7.16 10.97 -8.94
CA LEU A 115 6.44 11.87 -8.05
C LEU A 115 5.54 11.10 -7.07
N ILE A 116 4.76 10.15 -7.57
CA ILE A 116 3.85 9.35 -6.74
C ILE A 116 4.64 8.46 -5.78
N ARG A 117 5.76 7.87 -6.26
CA ARG A 117 6.67 7.08 -5.42
C ARG A 117 7.23 7.90 -4.26
N SER A 118 7.72 9.11 -4.51
CA SER A 118 8.24 9.98 -3.46
C SER A 118 7.14 10.37 -2.47
N LYS A 119 5.95 10.75 -2.95
CA LYS A 119 4.81 11.08 -2.06
C LYS A 119 4.38 9.91 -1.17
N LEU A 120 4.42 8.67 -1.68
CA LEU A 120 4.14 7.49 -0.86
C LEU A 120 5.21 7.27 0.22
N LEU A 121 6.49 7.44 -0.11
CA LEU A 121 7.59 7.37 0.86
C LEU A 121 7.44 8.45 1.94
N ASP A 122 7.16 9.70 1.55
CA ASP A 122 6.95 10.79 2.50
C ASP A 122 5.79 10.48 3.45
N ARG A 123 4.69 9.92 2.93
CA ARG A 123 3.55 9.49 3.75
C ARG A 123 3.91 8.35 4.70
N TYR A 124 4.70 7.37 4.24
CA TYR A 124 5.18 6.28 5.09
C TYR A 124 6.00 6.82 6.26
N PHE A 125 7.01 7.65 6.01
CA PHE A 125 7.86 8.18 7.09
C PHE A 125 7.08 9.08 8.04
N LEU A 126 6.12 9.85 7.53
CA LEU A 126 5.26 10.69 8.36
C LEU A 126 4.38 9.82 9.28
N ILE A 127 3.77 8.74 8.75
CA ILE A 127 2.98 7.79 9.53
C ILE A 127 3.83 7.06 10.57
N LYS A 128 5.01 6.57 10.16
CA LYS A 128 5.92 5.87 11.05
C LYS A 128 6.40 6.77 12.19
N SER A 129 6.86 7.98 11.88
CA SER A 129 7.29 8.96 12.87
C SER A 129 6.16 9.28 13.87
N ARG A 130 4.90 9.32 13.42
CA ARG A 130 3.76 9.51 14.31
C ARG A 130 3.47 8.32 15.20
N ALA A 131 3.56 7.10 14.68
CA ALA A 131 3.39 5.89 15.47
C ALA A 131 4.48 5.76 16.56
N ASP A 132 5.71 6.19 16.25
CA ASP A 132 6.85 6.10 17.16
C ASP A 132 6.90 7.23 18.21
N THR A 133 6.10 8.29 18.07
CA THR A 133 6.14 9.47 18.96
C THR A 133 4.99 9.51 19.96
N VAL A 134 5.31 9.41 21.25
CA VAL A 134 4.35 9.64 22.35
C VAL A 134 4.20 11.15 22.56
N THR A 135 3.27 11.78 21.87
CA THR A 135 2.96 13.20 22.06
C THR A 135 1.60 13.40 22.71
N GLN A 136 1.49 14.33 23.66
CA GLN A 136 0.21 14.68 24.29
C GLN A 136 -0.79 15.39 23.34
N ARG A 137 -0.37 15.76 22.12
CA ARG A 137 -1.19 16.50 21.16
C ARG A 137 -1.91 15.54 20.20
N ASN A 138 -3.23 15.61 20.16
CA ASN A 138 -4.10 14.81 19.28
C ASN A 138 -4.15 15.30 17.82
N SER A 139 -2.99 15.49 17.18
CA SER A 139 -2.93 15.97 15.79
C SER A 139 -3.21 14.83 14.80
N ARG A 140 -4.32 14.94 14.05
CA ARG A 140 -4.70 13.92 13.05
C ARG A 140 -3.86 14.02 11.79
N THR A 141 -3.26 12.91 11.41
CA THR A 141 -2.39 12.78 10.23
C THR A 141 -3.12 12.02 9.14
N LYS A 142 -3.29 12.62 7.94
CA LYS A 142 -3.88 11.91 6.79
C LYS A 142 -2.94 10.82 6.29
N THR A 143 -3.49 9.63 6.10
CA THR A 143 -2.73 8.46 5.59
C THR A 143 -2.57 8.46 4.07
N PHE A 144 -3.25 9.38 3.36
CA PHE A 144 -3.35 9.40 1.91
C PHE A 144 -3.14 10.79 1.29
N PHE A 145 -3.03 10.81 -0.03
CA PHE A 145 -3.05 11.99 -0.88
C PHE A 145 -3.82 11.70 -2.18
N ASN A 146 -4.13 12.76 -2.91
CA ASN A 146 -4.92 12.67 -4.12
C ASN A 146 -4.00 12.76 -5.35
N PHE A 147 -4.30 11.97 -6.36
CA PHE A 147 -3.75 12.09 -7.70
C PHE A 147 -4.91 12.10 -8.69
N SER A 148 -5.00 13.18 -9.47
CA SER A 148 -6.06 13.34 -10.47
C SER A 148 -5.46 13.33 -11.86
N TYR A 149 -6.12 12.65 -12.79
CA TYR A 149 -5.79 12.69 -14.21
C TYR A 149 -7.07 12.83 -15.02
N LYS A 150 -7.22 13.96 -15.72
CA LYS A 150 -8.48 14.35 -16.39
C LYS A 150 -9.65 14.27 -15.39
N ARG A 151 -10.69 13.51 -15.71
CA ARG A 151 -11.85 13.28 -14.84
C ARG A 151 -11.63 12.24 -13.73
N TYR A 152 -10.56 11.43 -13.82
CA TYR A 152 -10.31 10.32 -12.90
C TYR A 152 -9.58 10.80 -11.64
N ARG A 153 -10.04 10.33 -10.49
CA ARG A 153 -9.49 10.68 -9.17
C ARG A 153 -9.05 9.41 -8.45
N PHE A 154 -7.77 9.38 -8.10
CA PHE A 154 -7.14 8.31 -7.37
C PHE A 154 -6.71 8.81 -5.99
N TYR A 155 -6.98 8.02 -4.95
CA TYR A 155 -6.43 8.24 -3.62
C TYR A 155 -5.32 7.22 -3.39
N PHE A 156 -4.12 7.71 -3.11
CA PHE A 156 -2.96 6.88 -2.79
C PHE A 156 -2.60 7.08 -1.33
N GLY A 157 -2.33 6.01 -0.61
CA GLY A 157 -1.93 6.09 0.79
C GLY A 157 -1.13 4.88 1.24
N ILE A 158 -0.66 4.93 2.48
CA ILE A 158 -0.09 3.77 3.16
C ILE A 158 -1.21 3.09 3.92
N PHE A 159 -1.29 1.77 3.83
CA PHE A 159 -2.30 1.02 4.54
C PHE A 159 -2.01 1.07 6.04
N THR A 160 -3.01 1.51 6.79
CA THR A 160 -3.04 1.42 8.25
C THR A 160 -4.44 0.90 8.61
N PRO A 161 -4.57 -0.26 9.26
CA PRO A 161 -5.88 -0.78 9.61
C PRO A 161 -6.58 0.12 10.62
N CYS A 162 -7.91 0.20 10.57
CA CYS A 162 -8.66 1.05 11.48
C CYS A 162 -8.67 0.52 12.92
N ASN A 163 -8.39 -0.76 13.13
CA ASN A 163 -8.20 -1.42 14.43
C ASN A 163 -9.35 -1.23 15.44
N PHE A 164 -10.52 -0.79 14.96
CA PHE A 164 -11.73 -0.73 15.76
C PHE A 164 -12.27 -2.14 16.00
N SER A 165 -12.58 -2.47 17.26
CA SER A 165 -13.21 -3.72 17.64
C SER A 165 -14.70 -3.67 17.26
N ILE A 166 -15.10 -4.60 16.39
CA ILE A 166 -16.50 -4.77 16.01
C ILE A 166 -17.04 -5.94 16.84
N THR A 167 -18.02 -5.65 17.70
CA THR A 167 -18.81 -6.66 18.41
C THR A 167 -20.04 -7.00 17.58
N HIS A 168 -20.14 -8.25 17.13
CA HIS A 168 -21.34 -8.75 16.47
C HIS A 168 -22.22 -9.48 17.47
N ASN A 169 -23.40 -8.95 17.77
CA ASN A 169 -24.39 -9.58 18.65
C ASN A 169 -25.16 -10.69 17.92
N PHE A 170 -24.46 -11.72 17.41
CA PHE A 170 -25.09 -12.91 16.82
C PHE A 170 -24.58 -14.16 17.53
N GLY A 171 -25.11 -14.41 18.74
CA GLY A 171 -25.09 -15.71 19.44
C GLY A 171 -23.75 -16.22 19.97
N SER A 172 -22.62 -15.65 19.54
CA SER A 172 -21.27 -15.93 20.01
C SER A 172 -20.48 -14.62 19.97
N GLU A 173 -19.76 -14.30 21.05
CA GLU A 173 -18.95 -13.08 21.13
C GLU A 173 -17.72 -13.18 20.21
N HIS A 174 -17.92 -12.96 18.91
CA HIS A 174 -16.82 -12.82 17.97
C HIS A 174 -16.41 -11.35 17.88
N THR A 175 -15.31 -11.02 18.56
CA THR A 175 -14.63 -9.73 18.39
C THR A 175 -13.80 -9.77 17.12
N GLN A 176 -14.19 -9.01 16.09
CA GLN A 176 -13.39 -8.87 14.87
C GLN A 176 -12.76 -7.49 14.79
N LEU A 177 -11.47 -7.43 14.48
CA LEU A 177 -10.77 -6.17 14.22
C LEU A 177 -11.06 -5.67 12.80
N CYS A 178 -11.37 -4.39 12.70
CA CYS A 178 -11.55 -3.69 11.44
C CYS A 178 -10.27 -3.69 10.58
N SER A 179 -10.35 -4.30 9.40
CA SER A 179 -9.27 -4.35 8.39
C SER A 179 -9.40 -3.29 7.28
N VAL A 180 -10.32 -2.34 7.42
CA VAL A 180 -10.51 -1.24 6.45
C VAL A 180 -9.40 -0.21 6.62
N PRO A 181 -8.86 0.40 5.54
CA PRO A 181 -7.84 1.44 5.66
C PRO A 181 -8.37 2.64 6.47
N SER A 182 -7.63 3.07 7.49
CA SER A 182 -7.94 4.28 8.24
C SER A 182 -7.58 5.53 7.42
N PRO A 183 -8.43 6.58 7.39
CA PRO A 183 -8.10 7.82 6.68
C PRO A 183 -7.10 8.67 7.46
N PHE A 184 -6.96 8.40 8.76
CA PHE A 184 -6.15 9.15 9.69
C PHE A 184 -5.50 8.24 10.74
N ILE A 185 -4.39 8.73 11.27
CA ILE A 185 -3.80 8.29 12.54
C ILE A 185 -3.70 9.48 13.49
#